data_AF-A0A8D8GYH7-F1
#
_entry.id   AF-A0A8D8GYH7-F1
#
_cell.length_a   1.000
_cell.length_b   1.000
_cell.length_c   1.000
_cell.angle_alpha   90.00
_cell.angle_beta   90.00
_cell.angle_gamma   90.00
#
_symmetry.space_group_name_H-M   'P 1'
#
loop_
_entity.id
_entity.type
_entity.pdbx_description
1 polymer ?
#
loop_
_entity_poly.entity_id
_entity_poly.type
_entity_poly.pdbx_seq_one_letter_code
_entity_poly.pdbx_strand_id
1 'polypeptide(L)'
;MGGFPFYGEINQDFLMIKGCCIGAKRRIITLRKSLLTHTKRASLEQIKLKFIDTSSKMGHGRFQTPADKKAYYGVLKKDRIREEKAQAAAAAAAAKSSA
;
A
#
# COMPACT_ATOMS: atom_id res chain seq x y z
N MET A 1 -2.00 0.76 -3.10
CA MET A 1 -3.00 -0.15 -3.74
C MET A 1 -2.32 -1.32 -4.46
N GLY A 2 -2.56 -2.57 -4.06
CA GLY A 2 -2.09 -3.77 -4.79
C GLY A 2 -0.62 -4.14 -4.57
N GLY A 3 0.00 -3.65 -3.49
CA GLY A 3 1.40 -3.93 -3.14
C GLY A 3 2.44 -3.27 -4.04
N PHE A 4 3.72 -3.51 -3.72
CA PHE A 4 4.86 -3.09 -4.53
C PHE A 4 5.08 -4.08 -5.69
N PRO A 5 5.16 -3.63 -6.96
CA PRO A 5 5.27 -4.52 -8.11
C PRO A 5 6.52 -5.42 -8.03
N PHE A 6 6.34 -6.72 -8.16
CA PHE A 6 7.38 -7.76 -8.03
C PHE A 6 8.05 -7.84 -6.65
N TYR A 7 7.50 -7.19 -5.63
CA TYR A 7 7.94 -7.34 -4.24
C TYR A 7 6.84 -7.99 -3.41
N GLY A 8 5.71 -7.29 -3.24
CA GLY A 8 4.63 -7.67 -2.34
C GLY A 8 4.32 -6.57 -1.35
N GLU A 9 3.96 -6.95 -0.13
CA GLU A 9 3.65 -6.03 0.97
C GLU A 9 4.87 -5.82 1.87
N ILE A 10 4.95 -4.66 2.52
CA ILE A 10 6.00 -4.32 3.48
C ILE A 10 5.37 -4.35 4.86
N ASN A 11 5.66 -5.39 5.64
CA ASN A 11 5.05 -5.63 6.96
C ASN A 11 6.00 -5.35 8.13
N GLN A 12 7.25 -5.00 7.84
CA GLN A 12 8.31 -4.78 8.82
C GLN A 12 8.78 -3.32 8.78
N ASP A 13 9.68 -2.97 9.69
CA ASP A 13 10.35 -1.68 9.70
C ASP A 13 11.02 -1.40 8.35
N PHE A 14 10.84 -0.17 7.85
CA PHE A 14 11.32 0.24 6.54
C PHE A 14 12.03 1.59 6.60
N LEU A 15 12.91 1.81 5.63
CA LEU A 15 13.62 3.07 5.43
C LEU A 15 13.23 3.68 4.07
N MET A 16 13.00 4.99 4.05
CA MET A 16 12.81 5.76 2.82
C MET A 16 14.12 6.46 2.45
N ILE A 17 14.76 6.00 1.38
CA ILE A 17 16.01 6.59 0.87
C ILE A 17 15.67 7.61 -0.22
N LYS A 18 16.32 8.77 -0.18
CA LYS A 18 16.18 9.79 -1.23
C LYS A 18 16.79 9.27 -2.55
N GLY A 19 15.98 9.22 -3.61
CA GLY A 19 16.41 8.83 -4.95
C GLY A 19 16.40 7.31 -5.18
N CYS A 20 17.29 6.84 -6.04
CA CYS A 20 17.40 5.42 -6.40
C CYS A 20 18.48 4.71 -5.56
N CYS A 21 18.29 3.42 -5.29
CA CYS A 21 19.30 2.55 -4.68
C CYS A 21 19.84 1.56 -5.71
N ILE A 22 21.01 0.99 -5.43
CA ILE A 22 21.61 0.01 -6.33
C ILE A 22 20.82 -1.29 -6.33
N GLY A 23 20.38 -1.69 -7.52
CA GLY A 23 19.91 -3.02 -7.80
C GLY A 23 18.42 -3.22 -7.98
N ALA A 24 18.06 -4.47 -8.21
CA ALA A 24 16.68 -4.89 -8.43
C ALA A 24 15.92 -5.06 -7.11
N LYS A 25 14.59 -5.12 -7.20
CA LYS A 25 13.68 -5.36 -6.08
C LYS A 25 14.00 -6.71 -5.42
N ARG A 26 13.79 -6.82 -4.09
CA ARG A 26 14.14 -7.99 -3.24
C ARG A 26 15.63 -8.24 -3.02
N ARG A 27 16.53 -7.40 -3.53
CA ARG A 27 17.95 -7.50 -3.27
C ARG A 27 18.28 -7.05 -1.85
N ILE A 28 19.12 -7.82 -1.16
CA ILE A 28 19.69 -7.44 0.13
C ILE A 28 20.67 -6.29 -0.09
N ILE A 29 20.54 -5.22 0.70
CA ILE A 29 21.41 -4.03 0.62
C ILE A 29 22.01 -3.78 2.00
N THR A 30 23.34 -3.69 2.06
CA THR A 30 24.05 -3.33 3.30
C THR A 30 24.18 -1.81 3.38
N LEU A 31 23.66 -1.21 4.44
CA LEU A 31 23.76 0.23 4.70
C LEU A 31 24.94 0.51 5.64
N ARG A 32 25.79 1.49 5.31
CA ARG A 32 26.91 1.95 6.14
C ARG A 32 26.75 3.43 6.44
N LYS A 33 27.17 3.84 7.64
CA LYS A 33 27.37 5.27 7.94
C LYS A 33 28.38 5.88 6.96
N SER A 34 28.18 7.14 6.63
CA SER A 34 29.12 7.90 5.81
C SER A 34 30.46 8.00 6.53
N LEU A 35 31.56 7.90 5.77
CA LEU A 35 32.91 8.14 6.28
C LEU A 35 33.30 9.62 6.19
N LEU A 36 32.51 10.42 5.47
CA LEU A 36 32.75 11.84 5.27
C LEU A 36 31.89 12.64 6.24
N THR A 37 32.47 13.68 6.83
CA THR A 37 31.75 14.66 7.65
C THR A 37 30.91 15.57 6.75
N HIS A 38 29.59 15.49 6.86
CA HIS A 38 28.68 16.30 6.06
C HIS A 38 28.55 17.72 6.62
N THR A 39 28.96 18.73 5.86
CA THR A 39 28.84 20.16 6.22
C THR A 39 27.81 20.92 5.37
N LYS A 40 27.34 20.32 4.28
CA LYS A 40 26.40 20.96 3.35
C LYS A 40 25.00 21.04 3.96
N ARG A 41 24.35 22.19 3.83
CA ARG A 41 22.96 22.41 4.31
C ARG A 41 21.98 21.34 3.83
N ALA A 42 22.06 20.95 2.56
CA ALA A 42 21.20 19.91 1.99
C ALA A 42 21.35 18.51 2.66
N SER A 43 22.47 18.25 3.34
CA SER A 43 22.73 17.00 4.06
C SER A 43 22.36 17.07 5.54
N LEU A 44 22.23 18.27 6.10
CA LEU A 44 21.91 18.53 7.52
C LEU A 44 20.45 18.95 7.73
N GLU A 45 19.68 19.07 6.65
CA GLU A 45 18.29 19.46 6.70
C GLU A 45 17.44 18.40 7.42
N GLN A 46 16.62 18.84 8.38
CA GLN A 46 15.65 17.98 9.05
C GLN A 46 14.41 17.83 8.17
N ILE A 47 14.17 16.61 7.68
CA ILE A 47 13.09 16.34 6.72
C ILE A 47 11.79 16.01 7.47
N LYS A 48 10.75 16.82 7.28
CA LYS A 48 9.37 16.53 7.69
C LYS A 48 8.50 16.34 6.46
N LEU A 49 8.09 15.09 6.21
CA LEU A 49 7.23 14.75 5.07
C LEU A 49 5.79 15.21 5.33
N LYS A 50 5.15 15.80 4.33
CA LYS A 50 3.72 16.19 4.37
C LYS A 50 2.80 15.16 3.74
N PHE A 51 3.29 14.45 2.71
CA PHE A 51 2.49 13.52 1.92
C PHE A 51 3.39 12.40 1.36
N ILE A 52 2.84 11.19 1.30
CA ILE A 52 3.46 10.02 0.69
C ILE A 52 2.43 9.44 -0.30
N ASP A 53 2.85 9.23 -1.53
CA ASP A 53 2.00 8.64 -2.57
C ASP A 53 1.91 7.12 -2.41
N THR A 54 0.72 6.63 -2.03
CA THR A 54 0.37 5.21 -1.85
C THR A 54 -0.49 4.67 -3.00
N SER A 55 -0.59 5.44 -4.08
CA SER A 55 -1.27 5.04 -5.31
C SER A 55 -0.66 3.77 -5.92
N SER A 56 -1.43 3.09 -6.75
CA SER A 56 -0.93 1.88 -7.42
C SER A 56 0.21 2.21 -8.36
N LYS A 57 1.27 1.39 -8.31
CA LYS A 57 2.40 1.44 -9.25
C LYS A 57 2.27 0.42 -10.39
N MET A 58 1.12 -0.24 -10.47
CA MET A 58 0.74 -1.10 -11.59
C MET A 58 -0.12 -0.28 -12.56
N GLY A 59 0.45 0.15 -13.68
CA GLY A 59 -0.19 1.10 -14.59
C GLY A 59 -0.26 2.52 -14.00
N HIS A 60 -1.36 3.23 -14.26
CA HIS A 60 -1.56 4.61 -13.82
C HIS A 60 -2.36 4.67 -12.50
N GLY A 61 -1.68 4.94 -11.39
CA GLY A 61 -2.30 5.10 -10.07
C GLY A 61 -3.14 6.38 -9.98
N ARG A 62 -4.43 6.24 -9.57
CA ARG A 62 -5.38 7.37 -9.46
C ARG A 62 -5.86 7.66 -8.03
N PHE A 63 -5.83 6.66 -7.15
CA PHE A 63 -6.39 6.76 -5.80
C PHE A 63 -5.33 6.37 -4.77
N GLN A 64 -5.33 7.04 -3.62
CA GLN A 64 -4.39 6.78 -2.53
C GLN A 64 -4.85 5.60 -1.69
N THR A 65 -6.13 5.57 -1.32
CA THR A 65 -6.72 4.50 -0.52
C THR A 65 -7.77 3.69 -1.29
N PRO A 66 -8.06 2.45 -0.88
CA PRO A 66 -9.18 1.68 -1.41
C PRO A 66 -10.55 2.33 -1.12
N ALA A 67 -10.65 3.08 -0.02
CA ALA A 67 -11.86 3.80 0.36
C ALA A 67 -12.17 4.92 -0.65
N ASP A 68 -11.17 5.74 -1.01
CA ASP A 68 -11.32 6.80 -2.03
C ASP A 68 -11.79 6.23 -3.36
N LYS A 69 -11.21 5.08 -3.75
CA LYS A 69 -11.59 4.37 -4.97
C LYS A 69 -13.04 3.89 -4.91
N LYS A 70 -13.48 3.31 -3.79
CA LYS A 70 -14.87 2.83 -3.62
C LYS A 70 -15.86 3.99 -3.61
N ALA A 71 -15.54 5.08 -2.93
CA ALA A 71 -16.37 6.28 -2.89
C ALA A 71 -16.53 6.89 -4.30
N TYR A 72 -15.45 6.96 -5.08
CA TYR A 72 -15.49 7.51 -6.44
C TYR A 72 -16.32 6.66 -7.41
N TYR A 73 -16.17 5.33 -7.39
CA TYR A 73 -16.88 4.45 -8.33
C TYR A 73 -18.30 4.07 -7.87
N GLY A 74 -18.64 4.26 -6.60
CA GLY A 74 -19.92 3.86 -6.02
C GLY A 74 -20.11 2.34 -5.98
N VAL A 75 -21.38 1.91 -5.95
CA VAL A 75 -21.74 0.49 -5.88
C VAL A 75 -21.63 -0.14 -7.26
N LEU A 76 -20.76 -1.13 -7.43
CA LEU A 76 -20.59 -1.85 -8.68
C LEU A 76 -21.42 -3.15 -8.69
N LYS A 77 -21.64 -3.71 -9.88
CA LYS A 77 -22.39 -4.97 -10.06
C LYS A 77 -21.82 -6.12 -9.20
N LYS A 78 -20.50 -6.24 -9.12
CA LYS A 78 -19.81 -7.27 -8.32
C LYS A 78 -20.11 -7.14 -6.82
N ASP A 79 -20.36 -5.93 -6.34
CA ASP A 79 -20.60 -5.67 -4.93
C ASP A 79 -22.02 -6.12 -4.57
N ARG A 80 -23.02 -5.81 -5.42
CA ARG A 80 -24.40 -6.31 -5.29
C ARG A 80 -24.47 -7.83 -5.26
N ILE A 81 -23.79 -8.51 -6.18
CA ILE A 81 -23.74 -9.98 -6.22
C ILE A 81 -23.11 -10.54 -4.92
N ARG A 82 -22.14 -9.83 -4.33
CA ARG A 82 -21.50 -10.23 -3.09
C ARG A 82 -22.44 -10.06 -1.90
N GLU A 83 -23.22 -8.97 -1.89
CA GLU A 83 -24.26 -8.70 -0.89
C GLU A 83 -25.38 -9.75 -0.96
N GLU A 84 -25.90 -10.04 -2.14
CA GLU A 84 -26.93 -11.10 -2.35
C GLU A 84 -26.43 -12.47 -1.88
N LYS A 85 -25.19 -12.85 -2.22
CA LYS A 85 -24.58 -14.09 -1.74
C LYS A 85 -24.36 -14.09 -0.23
N ALA A 86 -23.96 -12.96 0.34
CA ALA A 86 -23.80 -12.84 1.78
C ALA A 86 -25.14 -12.92 2.52
N GLN A 87 -26.20 -12.32 1.99
CA GLN A 87 -27.57 -12.41 2.51
C GLN A 87 -28.10 -13.86 2.43
N ALA A 88 -27.90 -14.54 1.30
CA ALA A 88 -28.26 -15.94 1.14
C ALA A 88 -27.48 -16.86 2.11
N ALA A 89 -26.17 -16.62 2.28
CA ALA A 89 -25.36 -17.36 3.23
C ALA A 89 -25.76 -17.09 4.70
N ALA A 90 -26.09 -15.84 5.04
CA ALA A 90 -26.56 -15.47 6.37
C ALA A 90 -27.93 -16.09 6.69
N ALA A 91 -28.85 -16.10 5.73
CA ALA A 91 -30.15 -16.79 5.86
C ALA A 91 -29.97 -18.30 6.06
N ALA A 92 -29.06 -18.92 5.30
CA ALA A 92 -28.74 -20.35 5.45
C ALA A 92 -28.04 -20.67 6.78
N ALA A 93 -27.23 -19.76 7.33
CA ALA A 93 -26.60 -19.93 8.63
C ALA A 93 -27.61 -19.79 9.78
N ALA A 94 -28.52 -18.82 9.71
CA ALA A 94 -29.59 -18.62 10.70
C ALA A 94 -30.56 -19.82 10.77
N ALA A 95 -30.89 -20.42 9.61
CA ALA A 95 -31.73 -21.61 9.55
C ALA A 95 -31.07 -22.87 10.15
N LYS A 96 -29.73 -22.92 10.21
CA LYS A 96 -28.97 -24.01 10.83
C LYS A 96 -28.75 -23.85 12.33
N SER A 97 -28.84 -22.63 12.85
CA SER A 97 -28.73 -22.36 14.30
C SER A 97 -30.05 -22.51 15.06
N SER A 98 -31.17 -22.66 14.33
CA SER A 98 -32.52 -22.85 14.88
C SER A 98 -33.01 -24.32 14.80
N ALA A 99 -32.12 -25.26 14.49
CA ALA A 99 -32.33 -26.71 14.53
C ALA A 99 -31.31 -27.33 15.49
#